data_AF-A0A7C7VUQ0-F1
#
_entry.id   AF-A0A7C7VUQ0-F1
#
_cell.length_a   1.000
_cell.length_b   1.000
_cell.length_c   1.000
_cell.angle_alpha   90.00
_cell.angle_beta   90.00
_cell.angle_gamma   90.00
#
_symmetry.space_group_name_H-M   'P 1'
#
loop_
_entity.id
_entity.type
_entity.pdbx_description
1 polymer ?
#
loop_
_entity_poly.entity_id
_entity_poly.type
_entity_poly.pdbx_seq_one_letter_code
_entity_poly.pdbx_strand_id
1 'polypeptide(L)'
;MLSIFVETSCNRYNRDECEFCHVYEPLMEHPVSEWHLTVQQAQVMADKIQNVEALNSLAQQEINLTGGEASQNPDIVEISKVFQSVTPHVCLHTNLDILSKKSQRWQRLVELMERDVRIDITLYPTAWERSQKYFLEEMLKLQSKLIVNVVFESLADLQNQIGLLLNFFQNKSFIHVTELLQSYAEKVAILIEKHPNCDEKLFTVIMGDTEAFANKPEYIFGISLLPAFSIDKNGYREMTSLPFPRDRYLIGCPAARGSIDIMTVQQNGEMTPCCDVGNLKCQPKFGNILQDSPKEIMGKMEGSMKILASGISKNHENIKSGRAGEQVEEGIPPYCS
;
A
#
# COMPACT_ATOMS: atom_id res chain seq x y z
N MET A 1 8.78 7.95 -0.63
CA MET A 1 7.36 8.21 -0.97
C MET A 1 6.60 8.65 0.27
N LEU A 2 5.64 9.56 0.12
CA LEU A 2 4.63 9.84 1.16
C LEU A 2 3.32 9.12 0.80
N SER A 3 2.79 8.32 1.74
CA SER A 3 1.49 7.68 1.61
C SER A 3 0.50 8.45 2.49
N ILE A 4 -0.38 9.25 1.89
CA ILE A 4 -1.29 10.14 2.59
C ILE A 4 -2.69 9.55 2.57
N PHE A 5 -3.25 9.34 3.75
CA PHE A 5 -4.61 8.87 3.89
C PHE A 5 -5.55 10.05 3.70
N VAL A 6 -6.44 9.91 2.73
CA VAL A 6 -7.42 10.95 2.38
C VAL A 6 -8.85 10.54 2.73
N GLU A 7 -9.09 9.26 2.98
CA GLU A 7 -10.40 8.70 3.23
C GLU A 7 -10.29 7.51 4.18
N THR A 8 -11.13 7.45 5.21
CA THR A 8 -11.22 6.28 6.11
C THR A 8 -12.23 5.27 5.62
N SER A 9 -13.35 5.73 5.04
CA SER A 9 -14.42 4.85 4.62
C SER A 9 -14.08 4.03 3.38
N CYS A 10 -14.66 2.84 3.27
CA CYS A 10 -14.58 2.02 2.06
C CYS A 10 -15.88 1.26 1.84
N ASN A 11 -16.31 1.21 0.58
CA ASN A 11 -17.53 0.52 0.15
C ASN A 11 -17.44 -0.99 0.37
N ARG A 12 -16.23 -1.55 0.45
CA ARG A 12 -16.03 -2.97 0.72
C ARG A 12 -16.11 -3.28 2.22
N TYR A 13 -15.70 -2.35 3.10
CA TYR A 13 -15.89 -2.51 4.56
C TYR A 13 -17.36 -2.57 4.92
N ASN A 14 -18.12 -1.62 4.36
CA ASN A 14 -19.56 -1.51 4.61
C ASN A 14 -20.35 -2.72 4.09
N ARG A 15 -19.77 -3.54 3.20
CA ARG A 15 -20.36 -4.75 2.67
C ARG A 15 -19.77 -6.04 3.25
N ASP A 16 -18.81 -5.92 4.17
CA ASP A 16 -18.06 -7.06 4.73
C ASP A 16 -17.36 -7.89 3.63
N GLU A 17 -16.95 -7.24 2.54
CA GLU A 17 -16.33 -7.87 1.36
C GLU A 17 -14.79 -7.78 1.40
N CYS A 18 -14.22 -7.42 2.55
CA CYS A 18 -12.78 -7.23 2.75
C CYS A 18 -12.33 -7.90 4.05
N GLU A 19 -12.40 -9.23 4.05
CA GLU A 19 -12.08 -10.11 5.19
C GLU A 19 -10.66 -9.87 5.75
N PHE A 20 -9.72 -9.39 4.90
CA PHE A 20 -8.32 -9.14 5.27
C PHE A 20 -7.95 -7.66 5.21
N CYS A 21 -8.92 -6.77 5.39
CA CYS A 21 -8.63 -5.35 5.44
C CYS A 21 -7.90 -4.98 6.73
N HIS A 22 -6.58 -4.88 6.65
CA HIS A 22 -5.73 -4.49 7.76
C HIS A 22 -5.86 -3.01 8.17
N VAL A 23 -6.53 -2.17 7.38
CA VAL A 23 -6.76 -0.76 7.74
C VAL A 23 -8.12 -0.51 8.38
N TYR A 24 -9.07 -1.44 8.31
CA TYR A 24 -10.46 -1.16 8.69
C TYR A 24 -10.61 -0.90 10.20
N GLU A 25 -10.21 -1.85 11.05
CA GLU A 25 -10.41 -1.74 12.50
C GLU A 25 -9.74 -0.49 13.10
N PRO A 26 -8.47 -0.17 12.79
CA PRO A 26 -7.85 1.00 13.40
C PRO A 26 -8.43 2.32 12.88
N LEU A 27 -8.88 2.40 11.62
CA LEU A 27 -9.45 3.63 11.09
C LEU A 27 -10.85 3.92 11.64
N MET A 28 -11.61 2.88 12.01
CA MET A 28 -12.95 3.02 12.61
C MET A 28 -12.93 3.54 14.05
N GLU A 29 -11.78 3.55 14.73
CA GLU A 29 -11.62 4.15 16.07
C GLU A 29 -11.73 5.69 16.03
N HIS A 30 -11.53 6.32 14.85
CA HIS A 30 -11.62 7.77 14.70
C HIS A 30 -13.06 8.27 14.56
N PRO A 31 -13.38 9.49 15.06
CA PRO A 31 -14.68 10.11 14.84
C PRO A 31 -14.98 10.24 13.34
N VAL A 32 -16.23 10.02 12.93
CA VAL A 32 -16.66 10.15 11.52
C VAL A 32 -16.35 11.53 10.94
N SER A 33 -16.34 12.58 11.77
CA SER A 33 -15.95 13.93 11.37
C SER A 33 -14.48 14.05 10.91
N GLU A 34 -13.64 13.07 11.20
CA GLU A 34 -12.22 13.02 10.85
C GLU A 34 -11.92 12.01 9.73
N TRP A 35 -12.94 11.35 9.18
CA TRP A 35 -12.76 10.31 8.17
C TRP A 35 -12.32 10.84 6.80
N HIS A 36 -12.66 12.09 6.49
CA HIS A 36 -12.34 12.72 5.23
C HIS A 36 -11.28 13.80 5.46
N LEU A 37 -10.14 13.68 4.79
CA LEU A 37 -9.21 14.79 4.70
C LEU A 37 -9.87 15.94 3.93
N THR A 38 -9.86 17.15 4.49
CA THR A 38 -10.40 18.35 3.82
C THR A 38 -9.33 19.03 2.96
N VAL A 39 -9.76 19.88 2.02
CA VAL A 39 -8.85 20.70 1.19
C VAL A 39 -8.00 21.63 2.07
N GLN A 40 -8.56 22.20 3.14
CA GLN A 40 -7.81 23.06 4.06
C GLN A 40 -6.75 22.29 4.83
N GLN A 41 -7.06 21.07 5.28
CA GLN A 41 -6.06 20.20 5.91
C GLN A 41 -4.95 19.83 4.92
N ALA A 42 -5.31 19.47 3.69
CA ALA A 42 -4.35 19.17 2.63
C ALA A 42 -3.41 20.36 2.36
N GLN A 43 -3.90 21.60 2.38
CA GLN A 43 -3.08 22.81 2.23
C GLN A 43 -2.06 22.95 3.36
N VAL A 44 -2.50 22.78 4.61
CA VAL A 44 -1.60 22.80 5.78
C VAL A 44 -0.54 21.69 5.69
N MET A 45 -0.94 20.50 5.25
CA MET A 45 -0.01 19.39 5.03
C MET A 45 1.01 19.72 3.94
N ALA A 46 0.56 20.19 2.78
CA ALA A 46 1.42 20.54 1.64
C ALA A 46 2.46 21.60 2.01
N ASP A 47 2.03 22.68 2.69
CA ASP A 47 2.92 23.73 3.18
C ASP A 47 4.01 23.13 4.08
N LYS A 48 3.65 22.26 5.02
CA LYS A 48 4.63 21.64 5.92
C LYS A 48 5.52 20.61 5.24
N ILE A 49 5.00 19.82 4.29
CA ILE A 49 5.79 18.89 3.48
C ILE A 49 6.88 19.66 2.73
N GLN A 50 6.56 20.83 2.16
CA GLN A 50 7.55 21.67 1.47
C GLN A 50 8.62 22.22 2.41
N ASN A 51 8.28 22.50 3.67
CA ASN A 51 9.18 23.13 4.65
C ASN A 51 9.99 22.13 5.51
N VAL A 52 9.73 20.83 5.41
CA VAL A 52 10.47 19.78 6.12
C VAL A 52 11.24 18.95 5.09
N GLU A 53 12.56 19.09 5.05
CA GLU A 53 13.44 18.49 4.03
C GLU A 53 13.23 16.99 3.82
N ALA A 54 13.11 16.22 4.92
CA ALA A 54 12.86 14.79 4.86
C ALA A 54 11.51 14.45 4.19
N LEU A 55 10.44 15.19 4.53
CA LEU A 55 9.13 15.01 3.92
C LEU A 55 9.10 15.45 2.46
N ASN A 56 9.74 16.58 2.14
CA ASN A 56 9.86 17.06 0.77
C ASN A 56 10.57 16.04 -0.11
N SER A 57 11.69 15.48 0.37
CA SER A 57 12.45 14.45 -0.35
C SER A 57 11.61 13.20 -0.65
N LEU A 58 10.77 12.78 0.30
CA LEU A 58 9.84 11.67 0.09
C LEU A 58 8.74 12.01 -0.91
N ALA A 59 8.22 13.23 -0.87
CA ALA A 59 7.20 13.72 -1.80
C ALA A 59 7.74 13.83 -3.24
N GLN A 60 9.00 14.22 -3.41
CA GLN A 60 9.63 14.28 -4.74
C GLN A 60 9.75 12.90 -5.39
N GLN A 61 9.75 11.81 -4.62
CA GLN A 61 9.65 10.47 -5.20
C GLN A 61 8.23 10.20 -5.69
N GLU A 62 7.25 10.32 -4.79
CA GLU A 62 5.81 10.19 -5.07
C GLU A 62 4.99 10.56 -3.83
N ILE A 63 3.81 11.15 -4.04
CA ILE A 63 2.73 11.23 -3.06
C ILE A 63 1.62 10.26 -3.50
N ASN A 64 1.35 9.24 -2.69
CA ASN A 64 0.26 8.28 -2.89
C ASN A 64 -0.94 8.66 -2.03
N LEU A 65 -2.10 8.91 -2.66
CA LEU A 65 -3.36 9.17 -1.99
C LEU A 65 -4.10 7.84 -1.76
N THR A 66 -4.28 7.46 -0.50
CA THR A 66 -4.81 6.15 -0.09
C THR A 66 -5.66 6.24 1.19
N GLY A 67 -5.82 5.14 1.92
CA GLY A 67 -6.60 5.02 3.15
C GLY A 67 -7.56 3.83 3.06
N GLY A 68 -8.85 4.08 3.29
CA GLY A 68 -9.93 3.16 3.00
C GLY A 68 -10.17 3.04 1.49
N GLU A 69 -10.98 3.94 0.94
CA GLU A 69 -11.18 4.07 -0.51
C GLU A 69 -11.03 5.54 -0.93
N ALA A 70 -9.82 5.95 -1.28
CA ALA A 70 -9.48 7.35 -1.56
C ALA A 70 -10.43 8.05 -2.54
N SER A 71 -10.93 7.34 -3.55
CA SER A 71 -11.85 7.92 -4.55
C SER A 71 -13.28 8.20 -4.03
N GLN A 72 -13.61 7.79 -2.80
CA GLN A 72 -14.85 8.18 -2.12
C GLN A 72 -14.80 9.60 -1.56
N ASN A 73 -13.61 10.12 -1.24
CA ASN A 73 -13.48 11.47 -0.71
C ASN A 73 -14.09 12.46 -1.74
N PRO A 74 -15.08 13.29 -1.32
CA PRO A 74 -15.80 14.16 -2.23
C PRO A 74 -14.92 15.23 -2.90
N ASP A 75 -13.83 15.61 -2.22
CA ASP A 75 -12.93 16.70 -2.59
C ASP A 75 -11.59 16.17 -3.14
N ILE A 76 -11.49 14.87 -3.45
CA ILE A 76 -10.23 14.22 -3.84
C ILE A 76 -9.51 14.90 -5.01
N VAL A 77 -10.26 15.48 -5.94
CA VAL A 77 -9.72 16.25 -7.07
C VAL A 77 -9.01 17.51 -6.58
N GLU A 78 -9.64 18.27 -5.68
CA GLU A 78 -9.04 19.49 -5.12
C GLU A 78 -7.87 19.18 -4.19
N ILE A 79 -7.98 18.11 -3.39
CA ILE A 79 -6.89 17.60 -2.56
C ILE A 79 -5.68 17.20 -3.43
N SER A 80 -5.92 16.50 -4.55
CA SER A 80 -4.86 16.16 -5.49
C SER A 80 -4.19 17.39 -6.09
N LYS A 81 -4.94 18.44 -6.46
CA LYS A 81 -4.37 19.70 -6.97
C LYS A 81 -3.44 20.35 -5.94
N VAL A 82 -3.81 20.30 -4.67
CA VAL A 82 -2.97 20.81 -3.58
C VAL A 82 -1.65 20.04 -3.51
N PHE A 83 -1.67 18.71 -3.50
CA PHE A 83 -0.43 17.92 -3.46
C PHE A 83 0.38 17.98 -4.76
N GLN A 84 -0.27 18.18 -5.91
CA GLN A 84 0.41 18.42 -7.19
C GLN A 84 1.22 19.73 -7.18
N SER A 85 0.91 20.68 -6.30
CA SER A 85 1.75 21.87 -6.10
C SER A 85 3.07 21.57 -5.37
N VAL A 86 3.18 20.40 -4.74
CA VAL A 86 4.40 19.92 -4.05
C VAL A 86 5.27 19.07 -4.99
N THR A 87 4.63 18.22 -5.80
CA THR A 87 5.31 17.26 -6.70
C THR A 87 4.38 16.90 -7.86
N PRO A 88 4.88 16.73 -9.10
CA PRO A 88 4.06 16.19 -10.19
C PRO A 88 3.77 14.70 -10.03
N HIS A 89 4.49 14.00 -9.14
CA HIS A 89 4.40 12.55 -8.94
C HIS A 89 3.29 12.22 -7.92
N VAL A 90 2.04 12.55 -8.26
CA VAL A 90 0.87 12.18 -7.44
C VAL A 90 0.20 10.96 -8.04
N CYS A 91 -0.06 9.97 -7.21
CA CYS A 91 -0.89 8.82 -7.56
C CYS A 91 -2.04 8.65 -6.57
N LEU A 92 -3.08 7.95 -7.01
CA LEU A 92 -4.19 7.54 -6.15
C LEU A 92 -4.38 6.04 -6.26
N HIS A 93 -4.55 5.40 -5.12
CA HIS A 93 -4.81 3.97 -5.04
C HIS A 93 -6.30 3.70 -4.77
N THR A 94 -6.91 2.80 -5.56
CA THR A 94 -8.35 2.48 -5.46
C THR A 94 -8.65 0.99 -5.59
N ASN A 95 -9.76 0.53 -5.00
CA ASN A 95 -10.29 -0.80 -5.24
C ASN A 95 -11.04 -0.93 -6.58
N LEU A 96 -11.29 0.17 -7.30
CA LEU A 96 -12.01 0.20 -8.59
C LEU A 96 -13.37 -0.53 -8.63
N ASP A 97 -13.97 -0.86 -7.49
CA ASP A 97 -15.29 -1.49 -7.40
C ASP A 97 -16.36 -0.40 -7.51
N ILE A 98 -16.60 0.02 -8.76
CA ILE A 98 -17.48 1.12 -9.15
C ILE A 98 -18.66 0.57 -9.94
N LEU A 99 -19.86 1.10 -9.72
CA LEU A 99 -21.08 0.55 -10.34
C LEU A 99 -21.43 1.16 -11.70
N SER A 100 -20.94 2.36 -12.01
CA SER A 100 -21.35 3.08 -13.24
C SER A 100 -20.38 4.20 -13.63
N LYS A 101 -20.19 4.39 -14.95
CA LYS A 101 -19.50 5.55 -15.52
C LYS A 101 -20.17 6.90 -15.21
N LYS A 102 -21.46 6.88 -14.84
CA LYS A 102 -22.18 8.09 -14.43
C LYS A 102 -22.01 8.41 -12.95
N SER A 103 -21.34 7.54 -12.18
CA SER A 103 -21.11 7.78 -10.76
C SER A 103 -20.10 8.92 -10.58
N GLN A 104 -20.32 9.74 -9.55
CA GLN A 104 -19.39 10.81 -9.18
C GLN A 104 -17.99 10.26 -8.89
N ARG A 105 -17.90 9.07 -8.29
CA ARG A 105 -16.63 8.37 -8.03
C ARG A 105 -15.84 8.12 -9.32
N TRP A 106 -16.48 7.61 -10.38
CA TRP A 106 -15.81 7.45 -11.68
C TRP A 106 -15.43 8.78 -12.31
N GLN A 107 -16.33 9.78 -12.27
CA GLN A 107 -16.07 11.10 -12.85
C GLN A 107 -14.85 11.77 -12.21
N ARG A 108 -14.67 11.64 -10.89
CA ARG A 108 -13.46 12.11 -10.18
C ARG A 108 -12.20 11.39 -10.65
N LEU A 109 -12.23 10.06 -10.83
CA LEU A 109 -11.07 9.31 -11.34
C LEU A 109 -10.70 9.75 -12.77
N VAL A 110 -11.69 10.01 -13.63
CA VAL A 110 -11.45 10.56 -14.97
C VAL A 110 -10.77 11.92 -14.88
N GLU A 111 -11.29 12.85 -14.07
CA GLU A 111 -10.68 14.17 -13.91
C GLU A 111 -9.24 14.08 -13.35
N LEU A 112 -8.96 13.16 -12.44
CA LEU A 112 -7.62 12.92 -11.92
C LEU A 112 -6.66 12.43 -13.02
N MET A 113 -7.07 11.43 -13.83
CA MET A 113 -6.25 10.92 -14.95
C MET A 113 -6.01 11.99 -16.02
N GLU A 114 -7.01 12.81 -16.34
CA GLU A 114 -6.87 13.96 -17.26
C GLU A 114 -5.90 15.03 -16.74
N ARG A 115 -5.54 14.98 -15.45
CA ARG A 115 -4.57 15.86 -14.79
C ARG A 115 -3.25 15.16 -14.49
N ASP A 116 -2.94 14.08 -15.21
CA ASP A 116 -1.71 13.30 -15.07
C ASP A 116 -1.51 12.65 -13.68
N VAL A 117 -2.58 12.48 -12.90
CA VAL A 117 -2.54 11.68 -11.66
C VAL A 117 -2.64 10.21 -12.05
N ARG A 118 -1.64 9.41 -11.66
CA ARG A 118 -1.66 7.97 -11.90
C ARG A 118 -2.67 7.30 -10.98
N ILE A 119 -3.57 6.49 -11.54
CA ILE A 119 -4.53 5.70 -10.75
C ILE A 119 -4.07 4.26 -10.72
N ASP A 120 -3.68 3.80 -9.53
CA ASP A 120 -3.28 2.42 -9.25
C ASP A 120 -4.42 1.65 -8.61
N ILE A 121 -4.40 0.32 -8.73
CA ILE A 121 -5.51 -0.52 -8.23
C ILE A 121 -5.04 -1.62 -7.29
N THR A 122 -5.91 -2.04 -6.37
CA THR A 122 -5.84 -3.39 -5.79
C THR A 122 -6.78 -4.31 -6.55
N LEU A 123 -6.26 -5.45 -7.01
CA LEU A 123 -7.06 -6.49 -7.63
C LEU A 123 -7.92 -7.18 -6.58
N TYR A 124 -9.22 -7.30 -6.85
CA TYR A 124 -10.16 -8.04 -6.02
C TYR A 124 -10.92 -9.05 -6.87
N PRO A 125 -10.56 -10.34 -6.85
CA PRO A 125 -11.23 -11.38 -7.64
C PRO A 125 -12.76 -11.36 -7.52
N THR A 126 -13.28 -11.07 -6.32
CA THR A 126 -14.74 -11.02 -6.05
C THR A 126 -15.46 -9.86 -6.72
N ALA A 127 -14.76 -8.78 -7.10
CA ALA A 127 -15.33 -7.66 -7.85
C ALA A 127 -14.90 -7.64 -9.33
N TRP A 128 -14.06 -8.59 -9.74
CA TRP A 128 -13.41 -8.58 -11.05
C TRP A 128 -14.39 -8.53 -12.22
N GLU A 129 -15.22 -9.56 -12.38
CA GLU A 129 -16.17 -9.65 -13.50
C GLU A 129 -17.36 -8.69 -13.35
N ARG A 130 -17.74 -8.35 -12.12
CA ARG A 130 -18.87 -7.45 -11.86
C ARG A 130 -18.54 -6.00 -12.21
N SER A 131 -17.31 -5.57 -11.97
CA SER A 131 -16.94 -4.16 -12.04
C SER A 131 -15.50 -3.91 -12.50
N GLN A 132 -14.49 -4.42 -11.77
CA GLN A 132 -13.10 -3.95 -11.93
C GLN A 132 -12.58 -4.13 -13.36
N LYS A 133 -12.85 -5.27 -13.99
CA LYS A 133 -12.40 -5.58 -15.35
C LYS A 133 -12.83 -4.52 -16.37
N TYR A 134 -14.10 -4.11 -16.30
CA TYR A 134 -14.66 -3.10 -17.19
C TYR A 134 -14.01 -1.73 -16.96
N PHE A 135 -13.93 -1.29 -15.71
CA PHE A 135 -13.35 0.02 -15.41
C PHE A 135 -11.84 0.06 -15.63
N LEU A 136 -11.14 -1.07 -15.46
CA LEU A 136 -9.74 -1.17 -15.79
C LEU A 136 -9.53 -0.98 -17.30
N GLU A 137 -10.37 -1.59 -18.14
CA GLU A 137 -10.33 -1.38 -19.59
C GLU A 137 -10.55 0.10 -19.97
N GLU A 138 -11.39 0.82 -19.23
CA GLU A 138 -11.59 2.25 -19.42
C GLU A 138 -10.41 3.09 -18.95
N MET A 139 -9.80 2.74 -17.82
CA MET A 139 -8.58 3.38 -17.33
C MET A 139 -7.42 3.24 -18.32
N LEU A 140 -7.27 2.09 -18.98
CA LEU A 140 -6.23 1.88 -20.00
C LEU A 140 -6.33 2.84 -21.20
N LYS A 141 -7.49 3.46 -21.43
CA LYS A 141 -7.70 4.47 -22.47
C LYS A 141 -7.29 5.87 -22.03
N LEU A 142 -7.18 6.09 -20.72
CA LEU A 142 -7.01 7.40 -20.10
C LEU A 142 -5.61 7.60 -19.49
N GLN A 143 -4.90 6.52 -19.17
CA GLN A 143 -3.52 6.58 -18.67
C GLN A 143 -2.64 5.50 -19.29
N SER A 144 -1.34 5.77 -19.37
CA SER A 144 -0.31 4.86 -19.91
C SER A 144 0.56 4.22 -18.83
N LYS A 145 0.22 4.41 -17.55
CA LYS A 145 0.94 3.85 -16.40
C LYS A 145 -0.05 3.24 -15.42
N LEU A 146 0.29 2.09 -14.84
CA LEU A 146 -0.55 1.41 -13.85
C LEU A 146 0.31 0.53 -12.95
N ILE A 147 0.07 0.59 -11.65
CA ILE A 147 0.48 -0.45 -10.70
C ILE A 147 -0.75 -1.22 -10.26
N VAL A 148 -0.65 -2.55 -10.29
CA VAL A 148 -1.65 -3.46 -9.73
C VAL A 148 -1.08 -4.11 -8.47
N ASN A 149 -1.72 -3.82 -7.33
CA ASN A 149 -1.48 -4.50 -6.08
C ASN A 149 -2.28 -5.81 -6.06
N VAL A 150 -1.60 -6.93 -5.84
CA VAL A 150 -2.16 -8.27 -5.73
C VAL A 150 -2.00 -8.71 -4.28
N VAL A 151 -3.09 -8.67 -3.52
CA VAL A 151 -3.11 -9.13 -2.14
C VAL A 151 -3.52 -10.61 -2.15
N PHE A 152 -2.69 -11.49 -1.61
CA PHE A 152 -2.92 -12.94 -1.71
C PHE A 152 -2.70 -13.69 -0.40
N GLU A 153 -3.54 -14.69 -0.12
CA GLU A 153 -3.48 -15.51 1.11
C GLU A 153 -2.81 -16.87 0.91
N SER A 154 -2.72 -17.32 -0.34
CA SER A 154 -2.09 -18.59 -0.70
C SER A 154 -1.50 -18.53 -2.09
N LEU A 155 -0.65 -19.50 -2.43
CA LEU A 155 -0.13 -19.61 -3.80
C LEU A 155 -1.24 -19.88 -4.82
N ALA A 156 -2.29 -20.62 -4.46
CA ALA A 156 -3.43 -20.88 -5.35
C ALA A 156 -4.23 -19.60 -5.63
N ASP A 157 -4.41 -18.76 -4.61
CA ASP A 157 -5.02 -17.44 -4.76
C ASP A 157 -4.16 -16.52 -5.64
N LEU A 158 -2.85 -16.46 -5.36
CA LEU A 158 -1.90 -15.72 -6.21
C LEU A 158 -1.95 -16.20 -7.67
N GLN A 159 -1.96 -17.51 -7.91
CA GLN A 159 -2.07 -18.09 -9.26
C GLN A 159 -3.34 -17.64 -9.96
N ASN A 160 -4.48 -17.70 -9.27
CA ASN A 160 -5.76 -17.25 -9.79
C ASN A 160 -5.71 -15.76 -10.17
N GLN A 161 -5.20 -14.91 -9.28
CA GLN A 161 -5.08 -13.47 -9.49
C GLN A 161 -4.15 -13.10 -10.66
N ILE A 162 -2.98 -13.73 -10.76
CA ILE A 162 -2.09 -13.59 -11.92
C ILE A 162 -2.80 -14.05 -13.20
N GLY A 163 -3.53 -15.16 -13.14
CA GLY A 163 -4.32 -15.67 -14.26
C GLY A 163 -5.38 -14.68 -14.75
N LEU A 164 -6.08 -13.98 -13.84
CA LEU A 164 -7.05 -12.93 -14.20
C LEU A 164 -6.38 -11.79 -14.98
N LEU A 165 -5.25 -11.29 -14.49
CA LEU A 165 -4.49 -10.22 -15.15
C LEU A 165 -3.92 -10.69 -16.49
N LEU A 166 -3.34 -11.89 -16.54
CA LEU A 166 -2.77 -12.45 -17.75
C LEU A 166 -3.84 -12.57 -18.85
N ASN A 167 -4.99 -13.19 -18.54
CA ASN A 167 -6.11 -13.31 -19.47
C ASN A 167 -6.64 -11.95 -19.95
N PHE A 168 -6.63 -10.94 -19.07
CA PHE A 168 -7.05 -9.58 -19.41
C PHE A 168 -6.10 -8.91 -20.40
N PHE A 169 -4.79 -9.05 -20.21
CA PHE A 169 -3.78 -8.41 -21.06
C PHE A 169 -3.44 -9.21 -22.32
N GLN A 170 -3.70 -10.53 -22.38
CA GLN A 170 -3.40 -11.40 -23.52
C GLN A 170 -3.93 -10.88 -24.87
N ASN A 171 -5.13 -10.30 -24.88
CA ASN A 171 -5.76 -9.78 -26.09
C ASN A 171 -5.52 -8.27 -26.30
N LYS A 172 -4.58 -7.68 -25.57
CA LYS A 172 -4.22 -6.25 -25.67
C LYS A 172 -2.87 -6.10 -26.36
N SER A 173 -2.56 -4.90 -26.83
CA SER A 173 -1.33 -4.58 -27.56
C SER A 173 -0.06 -4.52 -26.69
N PHE A 174 -0.12 -4.92 -25.42
CA PHE A 174 0.95 -4.74 -24.43
C PHE A 174 1.69 -6.07 -24.18
N ILE A 175 2.46 -6.52 -25.17
CA ILE A 175 3.15 -7.84 -25.13
C ILE A 175 4.13 -7.95 -23.95
N HIS A 176 4.84 -6.88 -23.63
CA HIS A 176 5.76 -6.85 -22.48
C HIS A 176 5.06 -7.07 -21.14
N VAL A 177 3.79 -6.68 -21.02
CA VAL A 177 2.98 -6.91 -19.82
C VAL A 177 2.60 -8.38 -19.72
N THR A 178 2.21 -9.01 -20.82
CA THR A 178 1.85 -10.43 -20.84
C THR A 178 3.07 -11.32 -20.60
N GLU A 179 4.25 -10.96 -21.14
CA GLU A 179 5.52 -11.64 -20.85
C GLU A 179 5.85 -11.61 -19.36
N LEU A 180 5.70 -10.46 -18.70
CA LEU A 180 5.93 -10.33 -17.27
C LEU A 180 4.95 -11.21 -16.46
N LEU A 181 3.65 -11.11 -16.76
CA LEU A 181 2.63 -11.89 -16.07
C LEU A 181 2.78 -13.39 -16.30
N GLN A 182 3.23 -13.79 -17.49
CA GLN A 182 3.54 -15.19 -17.81
C GLN A 182 4.70 -15.72 -16.96
N SER A 183 5.78 -14.93 -16.79
CA SER A 183 6.88 -15.29 -15.89
C SER A 183 6.41 -15.51 -14.45
N TYR A 184 5.55 -14.61 -13.94
CA TYR A 184 4.93 -14.80 -12.63
C TYR A 184 4.07 -16.08 -12.57
N ALA A 185 3.24 -16.32 -13.59
CA ALA A 185 2.36 -17.49 -13.63
C ALA A 185 3.15 -18.81 -13.60
N GLU A 186 4.24 -18.91 -14.35
CA GLU A 186 5.11 -20.09 -14.41
C GLU A 186 5.80 -20.36 -13.07
N LYS A 187 6.35 -19.31 -12.44
CA LYS A 187 7.02 -19.43 -11.14
C LYS A 187 6.05 -19.84 -10.04
N VAL A 188 4.85 -19.26 -10.01
CA VAL A 188 3.81 -19.65 -9.05
C VAL A 188 3.34 -21.09 -9.31
N ALA A 189 3.20 -21.52 -10.56
CA ALA A 189 2.86 -22.91 -10.87
C ALA A 189 3.93 -23.89 -10.38
N ILE A 190 5.21 -23.58 -10.57
CA ILE A 190 6.34 -24.38 -10.04
C ILE A 190 6.28 -24.47 -8.51
N LEU A 191 6.00 -23.35 -7.84
CA LEU A 191 5.84 -23.29 -6.39
C LEU A 191 4.71 -24.20 -5.93
N ILE A 192 3.54 -24.14 -6.57
CA ILE A 192 2.39 -25.01 -6.21
C ILE A 192 2.70 -26.49 -6.45
N GLU A 193 3.31 -26.84 -7.58
CA GLU A 193 3.57 -28.23 -7.95
C GLU A 193 4.64 -28.88 -7.07
N LYS A 194 5.76 -28.18 -6.85
CA LYS A 194 6.94 -28.74 -6.18
C LYS A 194 6.99 -28.44 -4.70
N HIS A 195 6.35 -27.35 -4.27
CA HIS A 195 6.45 -26.81 -2.92
C HIS A 195 5.09 -26.27 -2.43
N PRO A 196 4.05 -27.12 -2.34
CA PRO A 196 2.70 -26.67 -1.98
C PRO A 196 2.61 -26.04 -0.57
N ASN A 197 3.54 -26.40 0.31
CA ASN A 197 3.71 -25.81 1.64
C ASN A 197 4.92 -24.85 1.68
N CYS A 198 5.23 -24.19 0.57
CA CYS A 198 6.39 -23.32 0.35
C CYS A 198 6.75 -22.55 1.63
N ASP A 199 8.02 -22.31 1.92
CA ASP A 199 8.37 -21.31 2.93
C ASP A 199 8.69 -19.99 2.24
N GLU A 200 8.63 -18.89 2.98
CA GLU A 200 8.87 -17.57 2.41
C GLU A 200 10.29 -17.43 1.82
N LYS A 201 11.30 -18.08 2.41
CA LYS A 201 12.66 -18.06 1.88
C LYS A 201 12.70 -18.68 0.48
N LEU A 202 12.00 -19.79 0.27
CA LEU A 202 11.89 -20.44 -1.02
C LEU A 202 11.08 -19.60 -2.01
N PHE A 203 9.99 -18.97 -1.55
CA PHE A 203 9.23 -18.01 -2.35
C PHE A 203 10.11 -16.86 -2.82
N THR A 204 10.86 -16.21 -1.91
CA THR A 204 11.77 -15.12 -2.22
C THR A 204 12.90 -15.55 -3.16
N VAL A 205 13.44 -16.78 -3.00
CA VAL A 205 14.46 -17.30 -3.93
C VAL A 205 13.90 -17.51 -5.33
N ILE A 206 12.69 -18.08 -5.46
CA ILE A 206 12.08 -18.38 -6.76
C ILE A 206 11.59 -17.09 -7.44
N MET A 207 11.08 -16.13 -6.67
CA MET A 207 10.51 -14.89 -7.20
C MET A 207 11.55 -13.77 -7.36
N GLY A 208 12.68 -13.84 -6.67
CA GLY A 208 13.62 -12.72 -6.48
C GLY A 208 14.33 -12.19 -7.72
N ASP A 209 14.36 -12.97 -8.81
CA ASP A 209 14.86 -12.58 -10.14
C ASP A 209 13.73 -12.14 -11.10
N THR A 210 12.50 -12.00 -10.60
CA THR A 210 11.37 -11.51 -11.40
C THR A 210 11.30 -9.99 -11.29
N GLU A 211 11.29 -9.31 -12.43
CA GLU A 211 11.10 -7.86 -12.49
C GLU A 211 9.73 -7.46 -11.89
N ALA A 212 9.67 -6.31 -11.22
CA ALA A 212 8.39 -5.77 -10.72
C ALA A 212 7.66 -4.91 -11.77
N PHE A 213 8.34 -4.53 -12.85
CA PHE A 213 7.83 -3.61 -13.87
C PHE A 213 8.07 -4.13 -15.29
N ALA A 214 7.06 -3.97 -16.13
CA ALA A 214 7.18 -4.06 -17.58
C ALA A 214 7.11 -2.64 -18.15
N ASN A 215 8.24 -2.13 -18.64
CA ASN A 215 8.39 -0.74 -19.06
C ASN A 215 8.66 -0.64 -20.57
N LYS A 216 7.68 -0.11 -21.31
CA LYS A 216 7.83 0.31 -22.71
C LYS A 216 7.17 1.68 -22.93
N PRO A 217 7.56 2.46 -23.95
CA PRO A 217 7.02 3.81 -24.19
C PRO A 217 5.50 3.87 -24.32
N GLU A 218 4.88 2.83 -24.89
CA GLU A 218 3.43 2.72 -25.07
C GLU A 218 2.68 2.50 -23.76
N TYR A 219 3.29 1.82 -22.79
CA TYR A 219 2.63 1.47 -21.54
C TYR A 219 3.62 1.00 -20.48
N ILE A 220 3.46 1.48 -19.24
CA ILE A 220 4.21 1.03 -18.08
C ILE A 220 3.27 0.29 -17.14
N PHE A 221 3.60 -0.96 -16.86
CA PHE A 221 2.87 -1.80 -15.92
C PHE A 221 3.78 -2.17 -14.76
N GLY A 222 3.29 -2.00 -13.54
CA GLY A 222 3.89 -2.53 -12.33
C GLY A 222 2.97 -3.54 -11.66
N ILE A 223 3.56 -4.55 -11.03
CA ILE A 223 2.83 -5.49 -10.18
C ILE A 223 3.49 -5.52 -8.81
N SER A 224 2.67 -5.36 -7.77
CA SER A 224 3.09 -5.43 -6.38
C SER A 224 2.41 -6.61 -5.71
N LEU A 225 3.19 -7.59 -5.26
CA LEU A 225 2.68 -8.79 -4.59
C LEU A 225 2.71 -8.56 -3.09
N LEU A 226 1.54 -8.60 -2.46
CA LEU A 226 1.36 -8.33 -1.04
C LEU A 226 0.78 -9.58 -0.37
N PRO A 227 1.55 -10.32 0.44
CA PRO A 227 0.97 -11.39 1.23
C PRO A 227 -0.06 -10.81 2.20
N ALA A 228 -1.28 -11.37 2.20
CA ALA A 228 -2.31 -11.01 3.14
C ALA A 228 -1.88 -11.31 4.57
N PHE A 229 -2.41 -10.56 5.52
CA PHE A 229 -2.22 -10.84 6.94
C PHE A 229 -3.43 -10.48 7.78
N SER A 230 -3.73 -11.34 8.76
CA SER A 230 -4.73 -11.07 9.78
C SER A 230 -4.19 -10.06 10.80
N ILE A 231 -5.11 -9.41 11.50
CA ILE A 231 -4.84 -8.56 12.65
C ILE A 231 -5.48 -9.21 13.89
N ASP A 232 -4.77 -9.23 15.00
CA ASP A 232 -5.27 -9.70 16.28
C ASP A 232 -6.21 -8.67 16.93
N LYS A 233 -6.93 -9.08 17.98
CA LYS A 233 -7.87 -8.22 18.72
C LYS A 233 -7.27 -6.93 19.31
N ASN A 234 -5.95 -6.79 19.33
CA ASN A 234 -5.26 -5.61 19.85
C ASN A 234 -4.85 -4.65 18.72
N GLY A 235 -5.05 -5.03 17.45
CA GLY A 235 -4.63 -4.25 16.29
C GLY A 235 -3.20 -4.55 15.83
N TYR A 236 -2.61 -5.67 16.26
CA TYR A 236 -1.28 -6.12 15.78
C TYR A 236 -1.43 -7.17 14.69
N ARG A 237 -0.48 -7.25 13.75
CA ARG A 237 -0.44 -8.34 12.77
C ARG A 237 -0.44 -9.70 13.49
N GLU A 238 -1.36 -10.57 13.12
CA GLU A 238 -1.41 -11.93 13.62
C GLU A 238 -0.26 -12.72 12.98
N MET A 239 0.70 -13.15 13.81
CA MET A 239 1.93 -13.83 13.35
C MET A 239 1.67 -15.23 12.79
N THR A 240 0.42 -15.71 12.87
CA THR A 240 -0.13 -16.94 12.28
C THR A 240 -0.62 -16.74 10.84
N SER A 241 -0.58 -15.51 10.32
CA SER A 241 -1.08 -15.19 8.98
C SER A 241 -0.31 -15.90 7.86
N LEU A 242 -1.03 -16.76 7.15
CA LEU A 242 -0.64 -17.31 5.86
C LEU A 242 -0.77 -16.21 4.78
N PRO A 243 0.08 -16.15 3.73
CA PRO A 243 0.68 -17.29 3.07
C PRO A 243 1.92 -17.90 3.71
N PHE A 244 2.90 -17.14 4.26
CA PHE A 244 4.17 -17.72 4.78
C PHE A 244 4.82 -16.89 5.91
N PRO A 245 5.52 -17.50 6.92
CA PRO A 245 5.61 -18.92 7.29
C PRO A 245 5.57 -19.24 8.82
N ARG A 246 5.66 -20.55 9.10
CA ARG A 246 6.10 -21.23 10.36
C ARG A 246 7.64 -21.19 10.56
N ASP A 247 8.33 -20.33 9.82
CA ASP A 247 9.77 -20.07 9.89
C ASP A 247 10.00 -18.59 10.19
N ARG A 248 11.22 -18.24 10.61
CA ARG A 248 11.50 -16.87 11.05
C ARG A 248 11.44 -15.86 9.90
N TYR A 249 10.34 -15.11 9.80
CA TYR A 249 10.16 -14.06 8.78
C TYR A 249 10.74 -12.73 9.24
N LEU A 250 11.71 -12.23 8.48
CA LEU A 250 12.14 -10.84 8.55
C LEU A 250 11.15 -9.97 7.75
N ILE A 251 10.11 -9.46 8.40
CA ILE A 251 9.40 -8.28 7.88
C ILE A 251 10.37 -7.10 8.01
N GLY A 252 11.26 -6.96 7.05
CA GLY A 252 11.93 -5.70 6.82
C GLY A 252 10.87 -4.71 6.37
N CYS A 253 10.23 -4.00 7.30
CA CYS A 253 9.70 -2.68 6.94
C CYS A 253 10.85 -1.96 6.22
N PRO A 254 10.66 -1.39 5.01
CA PRO A 254 11.66 -0.52 4.36
C PRO A 254 11.91 0.80 5.12
N ALA A 255 12.09 0.70 6.44
CA ALA A 255 12.96 1.54 7.25
C ALA A 255 14.27 0.81 7.63
N ALA A 256 14.42 -0.46 7.25
CA ALA A 256 15.55 -1.34 7.59
C ALA A 256 16.87 -0.99 6.88
N ARG A 257 17.15 0.29 6.62
CA ARG A 257 18.47 0.81 6.20
C ARG A 257 18.80 2.20 6.72
N GLY A 258 18.01 2.75 7.65
CA GLY A 258 18.20 4.13 8.13
C GLY A 258 17.75 5.20 7.12
N SER A 259 17.19 4.82 5.98
CA SER A 259 16.35 5.65 5.11
C SER A 259 14.90 5.26 5.33
N ILE A 260 14.03 6.23 5.57
CA ILE A 260 12.59 6.02 5.50
C ILE A 260 12.27 6.03 4.01
N ASP A 261 11.94 4.89 3.40
CA ASP A 261 11.61 4.87 1.97
C ASP A 261 10.12 5.21 1.75
N ILE A 262 9.27 4.94 2.76
CA ILE A 262 7.83 5.27 2.77
C ILE A 262 7.46 5.85 4.14
N MET A 263 6.78 7.00 4.16
CA MET A 263 6.14 7.56 5.35
C MET A 263 4.64 7.57 5.17
N THR A 264 3.91 6.98 6.10
CA THR A 264 2.44 7.01 6.11
C THR A 264 1.95 8.19 6.95
N VAL A 265 1.02 8.97 6.40
CA VAL A 265 0.39 10.13 7.06
C VAL A 265 -1.12 9.86 7.13
N GLN A 266 -1.66 9.73 8.34
CA GLN A 266 -3.10 9.56 8.54
C GLN A 266 -3.87 10.88 8.32
N GLN A 267 -5.19 10.80 8.14
CA GLN A 267 -6.07 11.96 7.90
C GLN A 267 -5.98 13.01 9.03
N ASN A 268 -5.79 12.54 10.27
CA ASN A 268 -5.58 13.38 11.45
C ASN A 268 -4.17 14.01 11.53
N GLY A 269 -3.32 13.74 10.54
CA GLY A 269 -1.95 14.23 10.42
C GLY A 269 -0.88 13.36 11.10
N GLU A 270 -1.24 12.29 11.80
CA GLU A 270 -0.27 11.42 12.45
C GLU A 270 0.66 10.74 11.44
N MET A 271 1.96 10.82 11.69
CA MET A 271 3.00 10.24 10.83
C MET A 271 3.58 8.97 11.46
N THR A 272 3.69 7.91 10.67
CA THR A 272 4.26 6.62 11.07
C THR A 272 5.17 6.07 9.97
N PRO A 273 6.33 5.48 10.31
CA PRO A 273 7.31 5.04 9.32
C PRO A 273 6.93 3.68 8.71
N CYS A 274 5.77 3.13 9.08
CA CYS A 274 5.43 1.77 8.76
C CYS A 274 4.87 1.70 7.34
N CYS A 275 5.54 0.87 6.55
CA CYS A 275 5.40 0.80 5.10
C CYS A 275 4.20 -0.05 4.67
N ASP A 276 3.77 -0.95 5.54
CA ASP A 276 2.49 -1.63 5.39
C ASP A 276 1.41 -0.77 6.05
N VAL A 277 0.49 -0.35 5.20
CA VAL A 277 -0.73 0.41 5.47
C VAL A 277 -1.51 -0.16 6.68
N GLY A 278 -1.26 -1.42 7.06
CA GLY A 278 -1.93 -2.19 8.11
C GLY A 278 -1.34 -2.25 9.50
N ASN A 279 -0.34 -1.43 9.83
CA ASN A 279 0.04 -1.27 11.23
C ASN A 279 -0.14 0.20 11.65
N LEU A 280 -1.39 0.65 11.72
CA LEU A 280 -1.73 2.02 12.14
C LEU A 280 -1.43 2.27 13.63
N LYS A 281 -1.17 1.21 14.40
CA LYS A 281 -0.67 1.28 15.79
C LYS A 281 0.85 1.16 15.90
N CYS A 282 1.56 1.14 14.77
CA CYS A 282 3.00 1.01 14.73
C CYS A 282 3.66 2.20 15.43
N GLN A 283 4.50 1.87 16.40
CA GLN A 283 5.35 2.82 17.08
C GLN A 283 6.77 2.73 16.50
N PRO A 284 7.60 3.77 16.69
CA PRO A 284 7.27 5.08 17.26
C PRO A 284 6.58 6.01 16.26
N LYS A 285 5.73 6.93 16.73
CA LYS A 285 5.13 8.00 15.92
C LYS A 285 6.19 9.05 15.52
N PHE A 286 6.13 9.57 14.30
CA PHE A 286 7.13 10.53 13.75
C PHE A 286 6.67 11.99 13.87
N GLY A 287 5.60 12.22 14.62
CA GLY A 287 4.96 13.52 14.81
C GLY A 287 3.59 13.58 14.16
N ASN A 288 3.00 14.77 14.16
CA ASN A 288 1.72 15.06 13.54
C ASN A 288 1.87 16.24 12.59
N ILE A 289 1.71 16.01 11.29
CA ILE A 289 1.89 17.05 10.28
C ILE A 289 0.83 18.15 10.37
N LEU A 290 -0.35 17.94 10.95
CA LEU A 290 -1.32 19.01 11.12
C LEU A 290 -1.02 19.88 12.35
N GLN A 291 -0.52 19.28 13.43
CA GLN A 291 -0.38 19.96 14.72
C GLN A 291 1.02 20.48 15.00
N ASP A 292 2.06 19.72 14.66
CA ASP A 292 3.44 20.05 15.00
C ASP A 292 4.01 21.11 14.06
N SER A 293 4.89 21.96 14.58
CA SER A 293 5.75 22.83 13.76
C SER A 293 6.83 22.02 13.03
N PRO A 294 7.41 22.53 11.92
CA PRO A 294 8.50 21.86 11.21
C PRO A 294 9.67 21.42 12.12
N LYS A 295 10.02 22.25 13.11
CA LYS A 295 11.10 21.95 14.06
C LYS A 295 10.73 20.81 15.02
N GLU A 296 9.48 20.79 15.50
CA GLU A 296 8.98 19.71 16.36
C GLU A 296 8.90 18.39 15.60
N ILE A 297 8.47 18.42 14.33
CA ILE A 297 8.48 17.25 13.44
C ILE A 297 9.89 16.66 13.37
N MET A 298 10.89 17.47 13.00
CA MET A 298 12.27 17.00 12.90
C MET A 298 12.80 16.42 14.21
N GLY A 299 12.54 17.08 15.34
CA GLY A 299 12.94 16.59 16.66
C GLY A 299 12.28 15.25 17.02
N LYS A 300 10.99 15.09 16.73
CA LYS A 300 10.27 13.82 16.95
C LYS A 300 10.80 12.73 16.02
N MET A 301 11.03 13.03 14.75
CA MET A 301 11.61 12.07 13.79
C MET A 301 12.96 11.54 14.27
N GLU A 302 13.87 12.41 14.74
CA GLU A 302 15.16 11.99 15.27
C GLU A 302 15.05 11.07 16.50
N GLY A 303 14.13 11.39 17.43
CA GLY A 303 13.85 10.53 18.59
C GLY A 303 13.29 9.18 18.18
N SER A 304 12.32 9.20 17.26
CA SER A 304 11.64 8.01 16.77
C SER A 304 12.56 7.11 15.94
N MET A 305 13.49 7.66 15.17
CA MET A 305 14.52 6.85 14.48
C MET A 305 15.41 6.06 15.45
N LYS A 306 15.73 6.63 16.62
CA LYS A 306 16.53 5.92 17.65
C LYS A 306 15.77 4.76 18.27
N ILE A 307 14.49 4.97 18.58
CA ILE A 307 13.59 3.92 19.11
C ILE A 307 13.44 2.80 18.07
N LEU A 308 13.20 3.16 16.80
CA LEU A 308 13.10 2.21 15.70
C LEU A 308 14.37 1.36 15.55
N ALA A 309 15.55 1.99 15.54
CA ALA A 309 16.82 1.28 15.47
C ALA A 309 17.04 0.32 16.65
N SER A 310 16.63 0.71 17.85
CA SER A 310 16.66 -0.15 19.05
C SER A 310 15.75 -1.37 18.90
N GLY A 311 14.49 -1.15 18.52
CA GLY A 311 13.51 -2.24 18.33
C GLY A 311 13.94 -3.23 17.24
N ILE A 312 14.46 -2.74 16.11
CA ILE A 312 15.02 -3.58 15.04
C ILE A 312 16.20 -4.42 15.57
N SER A 313 17.09 -3.82 16.36
CA SER A 313 18.25 -4.53 16.91
C SER A 313 17.83 -5.64 17.87
N LYS A 314 16.88 -5.35 18.77
CA LYS A 314 16.30 -6.34 19.69
C LYS A 314 15.57 -7.47 18.97
N ASN A 315 14.81 -7.15 17.92
CA ASN A 315 14.16 -8.17 17.10
C ASN A 315 15.19 -9.10 16.43
N HIS A 316 16.33 -8.58 15.95
CA HIS A 316 17.42 -9.42 15.44
C HIS A 316 18.05 -10.32 16.52
N GLU A 317 18.18 -9.83 17.75
CA GLU A 317 18.65 -10.64 18.88
C GLU A 317 17.64 -11.73 19.27
N ASN A 318 16.35 -11.43 19.24
CA ASN A 318 15.28 -12.39 19.43
C ASN A 318 15.37 -13.52 18.39
N ILE A 319 15.56 -13.20 17.11
CA ILE A 319 15.83 -14.20 16.07
C ILE A 319 17.06 -15.04 16.42
N LYS A 320 18.20 -14.42 16.76
CA LYS A 320 19.45 -15.17 17.05
C LYS A 320 19.31 -16.09 18.27
N SER A 321 18.49 -15.69 19.24
CA SER A 321 18.30 -16.40 20.52
C SER A 321 17.15 -17.41 20.52
N GLY A 322 16.45 -17.59 19.40
CA GLY A 322 15.37 -18.57 19.32
C GLY A 322 13.97 -18.06 19.66
N ARG A 323 13.82 -16.75 19.88
CA ARG A 323 12.64 -16.08 20.44
C ARG A 323 11.91 -15.19 19.44
N ALA A 324 11.91 -15.57 18.17
CA ALA A 324 11.13 -14.86 17.16
C ALA A 324 9.62 -14.92 17.50
N GLY A 325 8.88 -13.88 17.12
CA GLY A 325 7.48 -13.66 17.53
C GLY A 325 7.32 -12.85 18.83
N GLU A 326 8.38 -12.63 19.62
CA GLU A 326 8.30 -11.80 20.84
C GLU A 326 8.27 -10.31 20.49
N GLN A 327 7.20 -9.63 20.90
CA GLN A 327 7.06 -8.18 20.75
C GLN A 327 8.08 -7.44 21.61
N VAL A 328 8.77 -6.47 21.00
CA VAL A 328 9.70 -5.57 21.70
C VAL A 328 8.96 -4.36 22.25
N GLU A 329 9.44 -3.81 23.36
CA GLU A 329 8.82 -2.66 24.04
C GLU A 329 8.79 -1.38 23.19
N GLU A 330 9.67 -1.29 22.18
CA GLU A 330 9.70 -0.20 21.20
C GLU A 330 8.49 -0.18 20.24
N GLY A 331 7.64 -1.21 20.29
CA GLY A 331 6.42 -1.31 19.49
C GLY A 331 6.66 -1.59 18.01
N ILE A 332 7.88 -2.04 17.67
CA ILE A 332 8.20 -2.60 16.35
C ILE A 332 7.58 -3.99 16.27
N PRO A 333 6.84 -4.32 15.20
CA PRO A 333 6.23 -5.64 15.06
C PRO A 333 7.33 -6.72 15.13
N PRO A 334 7.09 -7.82 15.84
CA PRO A 334 8.05 -8.90 15.92
C PRO A 334 8.25 -9.54 14.54
N TYR A 335 9.40 -10.17 14.35
CA TYR A 335 9.62 -11.05 13.22
C TYR A 335 8.82 -12.35 13.41
N CYS A 336 8.26 -12.93 12.33
CA CYS A 336 7.58 -14.23 12.47
C CYS A 336 8.55 -15.29 12.96
N SER A 337 7.99 -16.35 13.56
CA SER A 337 8.72 -17.43 14.23
C SER A 337 9.01 -18.62 13.35
#